data_AF-A0A349JLF7-F1
#
_entry.id   AF-A0A349JLF7-F1
#
_cell.length_a   1.000
_cell.length_b   1.000
_cell.length_c   1.000
_cell.angle_alpha   90.00
_cell.angle_beta   90.00
_cell.angle_gamma   90.00
#
_symmetry.space_group_name_H-M   'P 1'
#
loop_
_entity.id
_entity.type
_entity.pdbx_description
1 polymer ?
#
loop_
_entity_poly.entity_id
_entity_poly.type
_entity_poly.pdbx_seq_one_letter_code
_entity_poly.pdbx_strand_id
1 'polypeptide(L)'
;MNQESPSATVGECQVNRYLQASEPVALELDAQGHTRLFSAEDLSAGKRLFQQNCLNCHVGGANLPDPTRSLSLADLNGATPPRSNINALVAYLRQPMTYDGSEASFWCRQVPESWMSQAQIENLAAFLLRAAQKAPAWGVENFES
;
A
#
# COMPACT_ATOMS: atom_id res chain seq x y z
N MET A 1 25.85 29.13 5.95
CA MET A 1 24.57 29.18 5.22
C MET A 1 23.72 28.02 5.71
N ASN A 2 22.74 28.28 6.58
CA ASN A 2 21.77 27.26 6.96
C ASN A 2 20.82 27.09 5.77
N GLN A 3 20.80 25.91 5.18
CA GLN A 3 19.80 25.58 4.17
C GLN A 3 18.48 25.35 4.89
N GLU A 4 17.57 26.32 4.76
CA GLU A 4 16.16 26.15 5.10
C GLU A 4 15.61 24.96 4.30
N SER A 5 15.16 23.92 5.00
CA SER A 5 14.44 22.80 4.40
C SER A 5 13.19 23.32 3.70
N PRO A 6 12.87 22.87 2.47
CA PRO A 6 11.66 23.29 1.80
C PRO A 6 10.43 22.86 2.60
N SER A 7 9.44 23.76 2.71
CA SER A 7 8.15 23.47 3.33
C SER A 7 7.50 22.28 2.63
N ALA A 8 7.26 21.19 3.37
CA ALA A 8 6.67 19.96 2.84
C ALA A 8 5.31 20.23 2.17
N THR A 9 5.03 19.54 1.06
CA THR A 9 3.74 19.67 0.39
C THR A 9 2.60 19.12 1.26
N VAL A 10 1.33 19.50 0.99
CA VAL A 10 0.18 19.00 1.76
C VAL A 10 0.10 17.47 1.76
N GLY A 11 0.48 16.82 0.65
CA GLY A 11 0.54 15.35 0.55
C GLY A 11 1.58 14.75 1.50
N GLU A 12 2.79 15.31 1.51
CA GLU A 12 3.87 14.89 2.41
C GLU A 12 3.52 15.15 3.87
N CYS A 13 2.86 16.28 4.19
CA CYS A 13 2.39 16.55 5.54
C CYS A 13 1.44 15.47 6.07
N GLN A 14 0.53 14.98 5.23
CA GLN A 14 -0.40 13.90 5.61
C GLN A 14 0.32 12.56 5.75
N VAL A 15 1.23 12.24 4.83
CA VAL A 15 2.06 11.03 4.91
C VAL A 15 2.93 11.06 6.17
N ASN A 16 3.57 12.19 6.47
CA ASN A 16 4.40 12.34 7.67
C ASN A 16 3.58 12.16 8.95
N ARG A 17 2.38 12.78 9.00
CA ARG A 17 1.48 12.69 10.16
C ARG A 17 0.96 11.27 10.41
N TYR A 18 0.39 10.64 9.38
CA TYR A 18 -0.36 9.38 9.55
C TYR A 18 0.45 8.13 9.28
N LEU A 19 1.50 8.24 8.45
CA LEU A 19 2.38 7.14 8.10
C LEU A 19 3.76 7.24 8.76
N GLN A 20 4.02 8.25 9.60
CA GLN A 20 5.29 8.42 10.33
C GLN A 20 6.50 8.33 9.39
N ALA A 21 6.49 9.10 8.30
CA ALA A 21 7.49 9.03 7.22
C ALA A 21 8.20 10.37 6.96
N SER A 22 8.53 11.10 8.04
CA SER A 22 9.32 12.34 7.95
C SER A 22 10.74 12.13 7.41
N GLU A 23 11.24 10.90 7.49
CA GLU A 23 12.48 10.42 6.87
C GLU A 23 12.15 9.21 5.99
N PRO A 24 13.00 8.84 5.02
CA PRO A 24 12.80 7.64 4.21
C PRO A 24 12.59 6.39 5.08
N VAL A 25 11.54 5.62 4.79
CA VAL A 25 11.15 4.43 5.55
C VAL A 25 11.64 3.17 4.84
N ALA A 26 12.23 2.26 5.59
CA ALA A 26 12.55 0.93 5.09
C ALA A 26 11.30 0.05 5.08
N LEU A 27 10.97 -0.53 3.93
CA LEU A 27 9.89 -1.50 3.76
C LEU A 27 10.45 -2.82 3.22
N GLU A 28 9.86 -3.94 3.64
CA GLU A 28 10.23 -5.28 3.16
C GLU A 28 10.00 -5.39 1.66
N LEU A 29 11.07 -5.68 0.93
CA LEU A 29 11.07 -5.84 -0.52
C LEU A 29 10.60 -7.24 -0.91
N ASP A 30 11.04 -8.27 -0.18
CA ASP A 30 10.80 -9.68 -0.48
C ASP A 30 10.73 -10.55 0.78
N ALA A 31 10.46 -11.85 0.59
CA ALA A 31 10.36 -12.84 1.65
C ALA A 31 11.73 -13.28 2.22
N GLN A 32 12.85 -12.77 1.70
CA GLN A 32 14.19 -13.05 2.21
C GLN A 32 14.63 -12.02 3.25
N GLY A 33 13.79 -11.01 3.51
CA GLY A 33 14.06 -9.95 4.47
C GLY A 33 14.86 -8.78 3.90
N HIS A 34 15.04 -8.71 2.58
CA HIS A 34 15.60 -7.50 1.98
C HIS A 34 14.64 -6.34 2.15
N THR A 35 15.17 -5.13 2.30
CA THR A 35 14.38 -3.91 2.45
C THR A 35 14.80 -2.84 1.45
N ARG A 36 13.86 -1.96 1.10
CA ARG A 36 14.11 -0.76 0.30
C ARG A 36 13.60 0.49 1.01
N LEU A 37 14.33 1.60 0.86
CA LEU A 37 13.92 2.90 1.37
C LEU A 37 12.91 3.58 0.43
N PHE A 38 11.85 4.14 1.01
CA PHE A 38 10.84 4.95 0.33
C PHE A 38 10.70 6.30 1.02
N SER A 39 10.79 7.38 0.25
CA SER A 39 10.67 8.75 0.75
C SER A 39 9.21 9.13 1.05
N ALA A 40 9.01 10.27 1.71
CA ALA A 40 7.68 10.86 1.86
C ALA A 40 7.03 11.19 0.49
N GLU A 41 7.84 11.56 -0.50
CA GLU A 41 7.39 11.81 -1.87
C GLU A 41 6.89 10.52 -2.54
N ASP A 42 7.62 9.41 -2.40
CA ASP A 42 7.23 8.11 -2.96
C ASP A 42 5.88 7.64 -2.38
N LEU A 43 5.74 7.70 -1.05
CA LEU A 43 4.50 7.33 -0.37
C LEU A 43 3.35 8.29 -0.73
N SER A 44 3.64 9.57 -0.96
CA SER A 44 2.65 10.55 -1.41
C SER A 44 2.18 10.26 -2.84
N ALA A 45 3.10 9.88 -3.74
CA ALA A 45 2.77 9.45 -5.09
C ALA A 45 1.92 8.16 -5.06
N GLY A 46 2.31 7.18 -4.26
CA GLY A 46 1.54 5.95 -4.03
C GLY A 46 0.13 6.20 -3.51
N LYS A 47 -0.01 7.10 -2.53
CA LYS A 47 -1.31 7.53 -2.01
C LYS A 47 -2.21 8.11 -3.09
N ARG A 48 -1.68 8.97 -3.97
CA ARG A 48 -2.45 9.56 -5.08
C ARG A 48 -2.92 8.48 -6.06
N LEU A 49 -2.05 7.53 -6.39
CA LEU A 49 -2.40 6.39 -7.23
C LEU A 49 -3.52 5.55 -6.59
N PHE A 50 -3.42 5.28 -5.29
CA PHE A 50 -4.46 4.55 -4.55
C PHE A 50 -5.82 5.28 -4.58
N GLN A 51 -5.81 6.58 -4.28
CA GLN A 51 -7.00 7.42 -4.27
C GLN A 51 -7.72 7.43 -5.62
N GLN A 52 -6.98 7.48 -6.72
CA GLN A 52 -7.54 7.53 -8.07
C GLN A 52 -8.07 6.18 -8.55
N ASN A 53 -7.48 5.07 -8.10
CA ASN A 53 -7.64 3.77 -8.78
C ASN A 53 -8.21 2.66 -7.91
N CYS A 54 -8.11 2.77 -6.58
CA CYS A 54 -8.42 1.69 -5.64
C CYS A 54 -9.49 2.09 -4.61
N LEU A 55 -9.67 3.40 -4.38
CA LEU A 55 -10.46 3.93 -3.26
C LEU A 55 -11.93 3.51 -3.27
N ASN A 56 -12.52 3.32 -4.46
CA ASN A 56 -13.92 2.92 -4.60
C ASN A 56 -14.24 1.58 -3.92
N CYS A 57 -13.26 0.68 -3.80
CA CYS A 57 -13.42 -0.61 -3.12
C CYS A 57 -12.66 -0.67 -1.79
N HIS A 58 -11.62 0.13 -1.63
CA HIS A 58 -10.66 0.01 -0.53
C HIS A 58 -10.54 1.25 0.37
N VAL A 59 -11.60 2.05 0.47
CA VAL A 59 -11.63 3.20 1.39
C VAL A 59 -11.20 2.79 2.81
N GLY A 60 -10.23 3.51 3.38
CA GLY A 60 -9.71 3.22 4.72
C GLY A 60 -9.04 1.84 4.87
N GLY A 61 -8.68 1.18 3.77
CA GLY A 61 -8.17 -0.19 3.81
C GLY A 61 -9.25 -1.28 3.89
N ALA A 62 -10.53 -0.93 3.79
CA ALA A 62 -11.63 -1.90 3.70
C ALA A 62 -11.56 -2.73 2.41
N ASN A 63 -12.47 -3.67 2.25
CA ASN A 63 -12.72 -4.36 0.98
C ASN A 63 -14.22 -4.52 0.78
N LEU A 64 -14.85 -3.53 0.15
CA LEU A 64 -16.32 -3.50 0.05
C LEU A 64 -16.93 -4.74 -0.64
N PRO A 65 -16.32 -5.30 -1.71
CA PRO A 65 -16.80 -6.56 -2.30
C PRO A 65 -16.66 -7.80 -1.40
N ASP A 66 -15.63 -7.85 -0.55
CA ASP A 66 -15.39 -8.95 0.39
C ASP A 66 -14.92 -8.40 1.75
N PRO A 67 -15.89 -8.01 2.62
CA PRO A 67 -15.63 -7.47 3.96
C PRO A 67 -14.76 -8.38 4.85
N THR A 68 -14.75 -9.69 4.56
CA THR A 68 -14.00 -10.65 5.38
C THR A 68 -12.49 -10.62 5.14
N ARG A 69 -12.04 -9.90 4.09
CA ARG A 69 -10.63 -9.83 3.66
C ARG A 69 -10.26 -8.40 3.31
N SER A 70 -9.79 -7.63 4.28
CA SER A 70 -9.41 -6.23 4.11
C SER A 70 -7.96 -6.06 3.59
N LEU A 71 -7.49 -4.82 3.52
CA LEU A 71 -6.08 -4.46 3.31
C LEU A 71 -5.32 -4.28 4.64
N SER A 72 -5.82 -4.85 5.74
CA SER A 72 -5.10 -4.89 7.01
C SER A 72 -3.81 -5.70 6.90
N LEU A 73 -2.82 -5.40 7.74
CA LEU A 73 -1.55 -6.14 7.73
C LEU A 73 -1.76 -7.63 8.05
N ALA A 74 -2.73 -7.97 8.90
CA ALA A 74 -3.07 -9.35 9.23
C ALA A 74 -3.62 -10.10 8.00
N ASP A 75 -4.56 -9.51 7.28
CA ASP A 75 -5.14 -10.13 6.08
C ASP A 75 -4.11 -10.26 4.96
N LEU A 76 -3.26 -9.24 4.76
CA LEU A 76 -2.17 -9.29 3.78
C LEU A 76 -1.18 -10.42 4.11
N ASN A 77 -0.82 -10.59 5.39
CA ASN A 77 0.06 -11.68 5.83
C ASN A 77 -0.59 -13.06 5.69
N GLY A 78 -1.90 -13.18 5.92
CA GLY A 78 -2.62 -14.46 5.89
C GLY A 78 -2.95 -14.98 4.50
N ALA A 79 -2.77 -14.17 3.45
CA ALA A 79 -2.95 -14.60 2.07
C ALA A 79 -1.92 -15.67 1.68
N THR A 80 -2.23 -16.48 0.67
CA THR A 80 -1.31 -17.48 0.11
C THR A 80 -1.02 -17.16 -1.37
N PRO A 81 0.24 -16.86 -1.75
CA PRO A 81 1.35 -16.51 -0.84
C PRO A 81 1.08 -15.19 -0.07
N PRO A 82 1.81 -14.91 1.02
CA PRO A 82 1.68 -13.66 1.77
C PRO A 82 1.88 -12.43 0.90
N ARG A 83 1.06 -11.39 1.12
CA ARG A 83 1.01 -10.13 0.33
C ARG A 83 1.51 -8.94 1.15
N SER A 84 2.49 -9.16 2.02
CA SER A 84 2.98 -8.20 3.01
C SER A 84 4.38 -7.63 2.73
N ASN A 85 4.87 -7.79 1.50
CA ASN A 85 6.09 -7.14 1.01
C ASN A 85 5.84 -6.49 -0.36
N ILE A 86 6.74 -5.61 -0.79
CA ILE A 86 6.60 -4.85 -2.04
C ILE A 86 6.44 -5.76 -3.25
N ASN A 87 7.31 -6.76 -3.41
CA ASN A 87 7.28 -7.63 -4.59
C ASN A 87 5.99 -8.46 -4.66
N ALA A 88 5.49 -8.95 -3.53
CA ALA A 88 4.25 -9.70 -3.46
C ALA A 88 3.02 -8.84 -3.78
N LEU A 89 2.97 -7.60 -3.27
CA LEU A 89 1.90 -6.65 -3.61
C LEU A 89 1.93 -6.28 -5.10
N VAL A 90 3.12 -6.01 -5.66
CA VAL A 90 3.27 -5.73 -7.09
C VAL A 90 2.81 -6.94 -7.90
N ALA A 91 3.25 -8.15 -7.57
CA ALA A 91 2.83 -9.37 -8.26
C ALA A 91 1.31 -9.55 -8.23
N TYR A 92 0.68 -9.35 -7.07
CA TYR A 92 -0.77 -9.41 -6.94
C TYR A 92 -1.48 -8.35 -7.78
N LEU A 93 -0.99 -7.11 -7.81
CA LEU A 93 -1.60 -6.05 -8.62
C LEU A 93 -1.42 -6.32 -10.14
N ARG A 94 -0.32 -6.95 -10.55
CA ARG A 94 -0.11 -7.38 -11.94
C ARG A 94 -1.01 -8.54 -12.32
N GLN A 95 -1.29 -9.45 -11.40
CA GLN A 95 -2.13 -10.62 -11.62
C GLN A 95 -2.89 -10.97 -10.33
N PRO A 96 -4.10 -10.41 -10.13
CA PRO A 96 -4.86 -10.69 -8.92
C PRO A 96 -5.26 -12.17 -8.83
N MET A 97 -5.12 -12.74 -7.63
CA MET A 97 -5.42 -14.14 -7.33
C MET A 97 -6.41 -14.25 -6.16
N THR A 98 -7.12 -15.37 -6.03
CA THR A 98 -7.92 -15.67 -4.83
C THR A 98 -7.05 -15.66 -3.57
N TYR A 99 -7.67 -15.53 -2.40
CA TYR A 99 -6.93 -15.35 -1.13
C TYR A 99 -5.98 -16.52 -0.82
N ASP A 100 -6.37 -17.73 -1.22
CA ASP A 100 -5.58 -18.96 -1.15
C ASP A 100 -4.62 -19.16 -2.34
N GLY A 101 -4.68 -18.29 -3.35
CA GLY A 101 -3.80 -18.29 -4.51
C GLY A 101 -4.11 -19.37 -5.56
N SER A 102 -5.23 -20.09 -5.42
CA SER A 102 -5.58 -21.22 -6.28
C SER A 102 -6.05 -20.80 -7.67
N GLU A 103 -6.66 -19.61 -7.79
CA GLU A 103 -7.32 -19.15 -9.00
C GLU A 103 -7.08 -17.66 -9.27
N ALA A 104 -7.25 -17.22 -10.52
CA ALA A 104 -7.24 -15.80 -10.85
C ALA A 104 -8.50 -15.11 -10.29
N SER A 105 -8.32 -13.94 -9.68
CA SER A 105 -9.43 -13.12 -9.19
C SER A 105 -9.76 -12.03 -10.19
N PHE A 106 -11.05 -11.89 -10.49
CA PHE A 106 -11.59 -10.81 -11.33
C PHE A 106 -12.27 -9.70 -10.52
N TRP A 107 -12.29 -9.84 -9.19
CA TRP A 107 -12.89 -8.87 -8.27
C TRP A 107 -11.99 -7.67 -8.00
N CYS A 108 -10.68 -7.85 -8.14
CA CYS A 108 -9.71 -6.78 -8.05
C CYS A 108 -9.29 -6.30 -9.44
N ARG A 109 -9.00 -5.00 -9.57
CA ARG A 109 -8.55 -4.42 -10.83
C ARG A 109 -7.10 -4.79 -11.10
N GLN A 110 -6.86 -5.51 -12.20
CA GLN A 110 -5.51 -5.76 -12.71
C GLN A 110 -4.84 -4.45 -13.15
N VAL A 111 -3.54 -4.31 -12.82
CA VAL A 111 -2.70 -3.15 -13.16
C VAL A 111 -1.57 -3.60 -14.09
N PRO A 112 -1.75 -3.62 -15.43
CA PRO A 112 -0.67 -3.98 -16.36
C PRO A 112 0.44 -2.92 -16.44
N GLU A 113 1.62 -3.31 -16.92
CA GLU A 113 2.77 -2.40 -17.11
C GLU A 113 2.48 -1.25 -18.07
N SER A 114 1.61 -1.47 -19.05
CA SER A 114 1.14 -0.45 -19.99
C SER A 114 0.35 0.68 -19.32
N TRP A 115 -0.17 0.44 -18.11
CA TRP A 115 -0.94 1.42 -17.36
C TRP A 115 -0.11 2.07 -16.23
N MET A 116 0.65 1.27 -15.48
CA MET A 116 1.57 1.79 -14.46
C MET A 116 2.95 1.18 -14.63
N SER A 117 3.96 2.04 -14.67
CA SER A 117 5.37 1.62 -14.68
C SER A 117 5.74 0.89 -13.39
N GLN A 118 6.90 0.23 -13.39
CA GLN A 118 7.41 -0.48 -12.22
C GLN A 118 7.56 0.46 -11.00
N ALA A 119 8.15 1.63 -11.18
CA ALA A 119 8.32 2.60 -10.09
C ALA A 119 6.97 3.11 -9.53
N GLN A 120 5.98 3.32 -10.41
CA GLN A 120 4.65 3.77 -9.98
C GLN A 120 3.94 2.71 -9.14
N ILE A 121 3.95 1.45 -9.57
CA ILE A 121 3.27 0.38 -8.86
C ILE A 121 4.00 0.02 -7.55
N GLU A 122 5.33 0.17 -7.50
CA GLU A 122 6.11 0.03 -6.27
C GLU A 122 5.76 1.13 -5.25
N ASN A 123 5.59 2.38 -5.71
CA ASN A 123 5.16 3.46 -4.83
C ASN A 123 3.74 3.23 -4.31
N LEU A 124 2.82 2.71 -5.15
CA LEU A 124 1.49 2.28 -4.72
C LEU A 124 1.58 1.16 -3.66
N ALA A 125 2.37 0.12 -3.91
CA ALA A 125 2.58 -0.98 -2.97
C ALA A 125 3.20 -0.50 -1.65
N ALA A 126 4.16 0.42 -1.71
CA ALA A 126 4.78 1.02 -0.53
C ALA A 126 3.78 1.80 0.31
N PHE A 127 2.91 2.59 -0.32
CA PHE A 127 1.82 3.27 0.38
C PHE A 127 0.88 2.27 1.07
N LEU A 128 0.45 1.22 0.36
CA LEU A 128 -0.45 0.19 0.91
C LEU A 128 0.16 -0.49 2.14
N LEU A 129 1.40 -0.97 2.01
CA LEU A 129 2.10 -1.65 3.09
C LEU A 129 2.32 -0.72 4.28
N ARG A 130 2.74 0.52 4.02
CA ARG A 130 2.98 1.49 5.10
C ARG A 130 1.68 1.91 5.80
N ALA A 131 0.58 2.06 5.04
CA ALA A 131 -0.73 2.32 5.61
C ALA A 131 -1.18 1.18 6.52
N ALA A 132 -1.06 -0.07 6.06
CA ALA A 132 -1.37 -1.26 6.86
C ALA A 132 -0.55 -1.36 8.15
N GLN A 133 0.68 -0.85 8.17
CA GLN A 133 1.56 -0.84 9.34
C GLN A 133 1.28 0.29 10.34
N LYS A 134 0.81 1.46 9.87
CA LYS A 134 0.87 2.70 10.67
C LYS A 134 -0.40 3.53 10.69
N ALA A 135 -1.22 3.48 9.65
CA ALA A 135 -2.38 4.34 9.55
C ALA A 135 -3.42 3.90 10.61
N PRO A 136 -3.87 4.82 11.50
CA PRO A 136 -4.88 4.50 12.49
C PRO A 136 -6.15 4.00 11.80
N ALA A 137 -6.70 2.89 12.33
CA ALA A 137 -7.92 2.27 11.83
C ALA A 137 -7.89 1.84 10.34
N TRP A 138 -6.70 1.53 9.80
CA TRP A 138 -6.59 0.96 8.46
C TRP A 138 -7.01 -0.50 8.44
N GLY A 139 -7.99 -0.83 7.60
CA GLY A 139 -8.49 -2.21 7.43
C GLY A 139 -9.25 -2.76 8.64
N VAL A 140 -9.74 -1.91 9.54
CA VAL A 140 -10.66 -2.33 10.61
C VAL A 140 -12.09 -1.98 10.20
N GLU A 141 -13.01 -2.94 10.31
CA GLU A 141 -14.43 -2.71 10.04
C GLU A 141 -15.19 -2.19 11.27
N ASN A 142 -14.65 -2.42 12.47
CA ASN A 142 -15.28 -2.04 13.74
C ASN A 142 -14.40 -1.07 14.52
N PHE A 143 -14.84 0.18 14.61
CA PHE A 143 -14.41 1.12 15.64
C PHE A 143 -15.20 0.78 16.91
N GLU A 144 -14.73 -0.18 17.72
CA GLU A 144 -15.27 -0.25 19.07
C GLU A 144 -14.87 1.03 19.82
N SER A 145 -15.89 1.72 20.32
CA SER A 145 -15.84 3.02 21.02
C SER A 145 -15.40 2.85 22.47
#